data_AF-A0A521R9J0-F1
#
_entry.id   AF-A0A521R9J0-F1
#
_cell.length_a   1.000
_cell.length_b   1.000
_cell.length_c   1.000
_cell.angle_alpha   90.00
_cell.angle_beta   90.00
_cell.angle_gamma   90.00
#
_symmetry.space_group_name_H-M   'P 1'
#
loop_
_entity.id
_entity.type
_entity.pdbx_description
1 polymer ?
#
loop_
_entity_poly.entity_id
_entity_poly.type
_entity_poly.pdbx_seq_one_letter_code
_entity_poly.pdbx_strand_id
1 'polypeptide(L)'
;MSEELDKLKHKEKSGLLAAGLNILLPGAGYMYCGRPILGIIVLPFVIGMIFVTPAGALGIWIVLIIDGFLAAGRYNKCLAQKIDAAMKVCPQCAEKIMPEAKVCRYCGHKFGEAASATST
;
A
#
# COMPACT_ATOMS: atom_id res chain seq x y z
N MET A 1 19.44 3.43 -0.93
CA MET A 1 18.17 3.19 -1.67
C MET A 1 17.47 1.94 -1.14
N SER A 2 18.19 0.97 -0.57
CA SER A 2 17.63 -0.14 0.22
C SER A 2 16.86 0.33 1.44
N GLU A 3 17.37 1.34 2.16
CA GLU A 3 16.70 1.88 3.35
C GLU A 3 15.30 2.39 3.01
N GLU A 4 15.13 3.04 1.87
CA GLU A 4 13.82 3.49 1.38
C GLU A 4 12.92 2.30 1.02
N LEU A 5 13.46 1.23 0.42
CA LEU A 5 12.71 0.02 0.12
C LEU A 5 12.22 -0.69 1.39
N ASP A 6 13.05 -0.74 2.43
CA ASP A 6 12.70 -1.36 3.72
C ASP A 6 11.64 -0.53 4.46
N LYS A 7 11.76 0.82 4.42
CA LYS A 7 10.71 1.72 4.90
C LYS A 7 9.38 1.51 4.17
N LEU A 8 9.40 1.21 2.87
CA LEU A 8 8.20 0.92 2.10
C LEU A 8 7.57 -0.42 2.51
N LYS A 9 8.37 -1.49 2.67
CA LYS A 9 7.85 -2.80 3.12
C LYS A 9 7.18 -2.73 4.49
N HIS A 10 7.73 -1.97 5.42
CA HIS A 10 7.13 -1.79 6.75
C HIS A 10 5.80 -0.99 6.71
N LYS A 11 5.43 -0.37 5.58
CA LYS A 11 4.17 0.40 5.45
C LYS A 11 2.98 -0.46 5.00
N GLU A 12 3.13 -1.76 4.82
CA GLU A 12 2.01 -2.65 4.48
C GLU A 12 0.88 -2.54 5.51
N LYS A 13 -0.36 -2.51 5.01
CA LYS A 13 -1.56 -2.29 5.83
C LYS A 13 -2.39 -3.56 5.86
N SER A 14 -2.84 -3.97 7.04
CA SER A 14 -3.74 -5.11 7.15
C SER A 14 -5.17 -4.69 6.80
N GLY A 15 -5.79 -5.38 5.85
CA GLY A 15 -7.19 -5.17 5.51
C GLY A 15 -8.14 -5.53 6.66
N LEU A 16 -7.78 -6.53 7.47
CA LEU A 16 -8.57 -6.93 8.64
C LEU A 16 -8.56 -5.83 9.71
N LEU A 17 -7.41 -5.16 9.91
CA LEU A 17 -7.33 -4.01 10.81
C LEU A 17 -8.18 -2.84 10.29
N ALA A 18 -8.16 -2.55 8.98
CA ALA A 18 -8.97 -1.48 8.40
C ALA A 18 -10.48 -1.75 8.55
N ALA A 19 -10.92 -3.00 8.34
CA ALA A 19 -12.30 -3.41 8.55
C ALA A 19 -12.70 -3.33 10.02
N GLY A 20 -11.89 -3.90 10.92
CA GLY A 20 -12.12 -3.85 12.37
C GLY A 20 -12.18 -2.43 12.91
N LEU A 21 -11.38 -1.52 12.36
CA LEU A 21 -11.40 -0.12 12.75
C LEU A 21 -12.71 0.59 12.34
N ASN A 22 -13.33 0.21 11.22
CA ASN A 22 -14.67 0.69 10.83
C ASN A 22 -15.81 0.05 11.63
N ILE A 23 -15.61 -1.13 12.22
CA ILE A 23 -16.53 -1.71 13.21
C ILE A 23 -16.49 -0.90 14.51
N LEU A 24 -15.30 -0.45 14.94
CA LEU A 24 -15.18 0.34 16.16
C LEU A 24 -15.67 1.78 15.97
N LEU A 25 -15.23 2.43 14.90
CA LEU A 25 -15.54 3.82 14.61
C LEU A 25 -15.76 4.02 13.10
N PRO A 26 -16.99 4.33 12.65
CA PRO A 26 -17.25 4.52 11.23
C PRO A 26 -16.40 5.66 10.67
N GLY A 27 -15.59 5.36 9.66
CA GLY A 27 -14.69 6.34 9.03
C GLY A 27 -13.21 6.15 9.40
N ALA A 28 -12.91 5.47 10.50
CA ALA A 28 -11.53 5.33 10.98
C ALA A 28 -10.67 4.40 10.12
N GLY A 29 -11.27 3.38 9.48
CA GLY A 29 -10.58 2.55 8.48
C GLY A 29 -10.00 3.37 7.32
N TYR A 30 -10.68 4.44 6.89
CA TYR A 30 -10.19 5.32 5.82
C TYR A 30 -9.02 6.21 6.26
N MET A 31 -9.03 6.64 7.53
CA MET A 31 -7.90 7.38 8.10
C MET A 31 -6.64 6.50 8.15
N TYR A 32 -6.78 5.23 8.52
CA TYR A 32 -5.69 4.25 8.52
C TYR A 32 -5.10 4.00 7.11
N CYS A 33 -5.96 3.94 6.09
CA CYS A 33 -5.56 3.77 4.68
C CYS A 33 -5.02 5.05 4.02
N GLY A 34 -4.78 6.14 4.78
CA GLY A 34 -4.20 7.38 4.27
C GLY A 34 -5.19 8.30 3.54
N ARG A 35 -6.51 8.15 3.76
CA ARG A 35 -7.57 9.01 3.19
C ARG A 35 -8.34 9.71 4.32
N PRO A 36 -7.71 10.64 5.07
CA PRO A 36 -8.31 11.23 6.27
C PRO A 36 -9.55 12.06 5.98
N ILE A 37 -9.57 12.79 4.86
CA ILE A 37 -10.70 13.63 4.45
C ILE A 37 -11.99 12.80 4.32
N LEU A 38 -11.90 11.62 3.70
CA LEU A 38 -13.06 10.74 3.53
C LEU A 38 -13.56 10.24 4.90
N GLY A 39 -12.65 9.88 5.81
CA GLY A 39 -13.01 9.47 7.16
C GLY A 39 -13.72 10.58 7.95
N ILE A 40 -13.21 11.81 7.88
CA ILE A 40 -13.79 12.99 8.55
C ILE A 40 -15.18 13.33 8.01
N ILE A 41 -15.46 13.07 6.73
CA ILE A 41 -16.78 13.30 6.12
C ILE A 41 -17.76 12.17 6.47
N VAL A 42 -17.30 10.91 6.39
CA VAL A 42 -18.14 9.73 6.63
C VAL A 42 -18.62 9.66 8.07
N LEU A 43 -17.79 10.05 9.04
CA LEU A 43 -18.12 9.97 10.46
C LEU A 43 -19.38 10.79 10.85
N PRO A 44 -19.45 12.12 10.63
CA PRO A 44 -20.66 12.90 10.92
C PRO A 44 -21.83 12.51 10.02
N PHE A 45 -21.59 12.04 8.80
CA PHE A 45 -22.65 11.57 7.91
C PHE A 45 -23.36 10.34 8.47
N VAL A 46 -22.61 9.33 8.92
CA VAL A 46 -23.17 8.13 9.56
C VAL A 46 -23.85 8.50 10.87
N ILE A 47 -23.23 9.35 11.70
CA ILE A 47 -23.83 9.81 12.95
C ILE A 47 -25.18 10.52 12.69
N GLY A 48 -25.24 11.44 11.74
CA GLY A 48 -26.47 12.12 11.35
C GLY A 48 -27.54 11.15 10.83
N MET A 49 -27.14 10.17 10.02
CA MET A 49 -28.06 9.16 9.49
C MET A 49 -28.64 8.25 10.57
N ILE A 50 -27.90 7.93 11.64
CA ILE A 50 -28.42 7.15 12.77
C ILE A 50 -29.64 7.83 13.40
N PHE A 51 -29.66 9.17 13.47
CA PHE A 51 -30.80 9.92 14.02
C PHE A 51 -31.99 10.03 13.07
N VAL A 52 -31.76 9.97 11.74
CA VAL A 52 -32.82 10.10 10.73
C VAL A 52 -33.42 8.75 10.36
N THR A 53 -32.59 7.74 10.09
CA THR A 53 -32.99 6.41 9.60
C THR A 53 -32.04 5.31 10.13
N PRO A 54 -32.28 4.79 11.35
CA PRO A 54 -31.41 3.79 11.98
C PRO A 54 -31.16 2.53 11.12
N ALA A 55 -32.19 2.04 10.42
CA ALA A 55 -32.07 0.87 9.54
C ALA A 55 -31.16 1.14 8.32
N GLY A 56 -31.23 2.37 7.77
CA GLY A 56 -30.35 2.79 6.66
C GLY A 56 -28.90 2.92 7.11
N ALA A 57 -28.67 3.43 8.33
CA ALA A 57 -27.34 3.54 8.89
C ALA A 57 -26.64 2.18 9.05
N LEU A 58 -27.37 1.12 9.44
CA LEU A 58 -26.81 -0.24 9.52
C LEU A 58 -26.36 -0.78 8.15
N GLY A 59 -27.16 -0.56 7.10
CA GLY A 59 -26.80 -0.95 5.74
C GLY A 59 -25.53 -0.25 5.26
N ILE A 60 -25.46 1.07 5.46
CA ILE A 60 -24.26 1.85 5.12
C ILE A 60 -23.05 1.42 5.96
N TRP A 61 -23.24 1.07 7.23
CA TRP A 61 -22.15 0.64 8.09
C TRP A 61 -21.47 -0.63 7.58
N ILE A 62 -22.24 -1.62 7.13
CA ILE A 62 -21.71 -2.84 6.48
C ILE A 62 -20.92 -2.48 5.22
N VAL A 63 -21.45 -1.59 4.38
CA VAL A 63 -20.75 -1.13 3.17
C VAL A 63 -19.42 -0.47 3.51
N LEU A 64 -19.37 0.35 4.58
CA LEU A 64 -18.13 0.99 5.03
C LEU A 64 -17.09 -0.01 5.54
N ILE A 65 -17.50 -1.11 6.17
CA ILE A 65 -16.59 -2.18 6.57
C ILE A 65 -15.96 -2.84 5.34
N ILE A 66 -16.78 -3.16 4.33
CA ILE A 66 -16.31 -3.78 3.07
C ILE A 66 -15.40 -2.81 2.31
N ASP A 67 -15.81 -1.56 2.10
CA ASP A 67 -14.97 -0.59 1.38
C ASP A 67 -13.70 -0.23 2.17
N GLY A 68 -13.72 -0.29 3.50
CA GLY A 68 -12.52 -0.21 4.34
C GLY A 68 -11.51 -1.32 4.05
N PHE A 69 -11.97 -2.56 3.93
CA PHE A 69 -11.12 -3.69 3.52
C PHE A 69 -10.57 -3.50 2.10
N LEU A 70 -11.43 -3.13 1.15
CA LEU A 70 -11.03 -2.89 -0.24
C LEU A 70 -10.06 -1.70 -0.37
N ALA A 71 -10.21 -0.66 0.45
CA ALA A 71 -9.32 0.48 0.51
C ALA A 71 -7.91 0.08 0.95
N ALA A 72 -7.78 -0.79 1.95
CA ALA A 72 -6.48 -1.34 2.36
C ALA A 72 -5.84 -2.16 1.22
N GLY A 73 -6.63 -2.96 0.50
CA GLY A 73 -6.17 -3.69 -0.67
C GLY A 73 -5.63 -2.77 -1.79
N ARG A 74 -6.33 -1.67 -2.08
CA ARG A 74 -5.87 -0.65 -3.03
C ARG A 74 -4.57 0.02 -2.57
N TYR A 75 -4.47 0.34 -1.29
CA TYR A 75 -3.25 0.93 -0.71
C TYR A 75 -2.05 0.00 -0.87
N ASN A 76 -2.20 -1.28 -0.54
CA ASN A 76 -1.12 -2.27 -0.67
C ASN A 76 -0.71 -2.48 -2.14
N LYS A 77 -1.64 -2.45 -3.09
CA LYS A 77 -1.31 -2.51 -4.53
C LYS A 77 -0.44 -1.34 -4.98
N CYS A 78 -0.78 -0.12 -4.58
CA CYS A 78 0.04 1.06 -4.88
C CYS A 78 1.42 0.98 -4.21
N LEU A 79 1.50 0.43 -2.99
CA LEU A 79 2.76 0.21 -2.30
C LEU A 79 3.64 -0.81 -3.02
N ALA A 80 3.06 -1.94 -3.45
CA ALA A 80 3.76 -2.96 -4.23
C ALA A 80 4.32 -2.39 -5.55
N GLN A 81 3.56 -1.55 -6.25
CA GLN A 81 4.04 -0.86 -7.46
C GLN A 81 5.23 0.05 -7.18
N LYS A 82 5.25 0.76 -6.04
CA LYS A 82 6.40 1.60 -5.64
C LYS A 82 7.64 0.76 -5.32
N ILE A 83 7.45 -0.37 -4.64
CA ILE A 83 8.51 -1.33 -4.34
C ILE A 83 9.09 -1.89 -5.65
N ASP A 84 8.22 -2.30 -6.58
CA ASP A 84 8.61 -2.80 -7.89
C ASP A 84 9.39 -1.77 -8.71
N ALA A 85 8.94 -0.51 -8.72
CA ALA A 85 9.62 0.58 -9.42
C ALA A 85 10.99 0.92 -8.81
N ALA A 86 11.22 0.61 -7.53
CA ALA A 86 12.49 0.82 -6.84
C ALA A 86 13.48 -0.35 -7.04
N MET A 87 13.07 -1.46 -7.64
CA MET A 87 13.95 -2.57 -8.00
C MET A 87 14.61 -2.33 -9.36
N LYS A 88 15.83 -2.83 -9.53
CA LYS A 88 16.52 -2.81 -10.83
C LYS A 88 16.32 -4.14 -11.56
N VAL A 89 16.34 -4.11 -12.89
CA VAL A 89 16.23 -5.31 -13.72
C VAL A 89 17.62 -5.81 -14.09
N CYS A 90 17.88 -7.12 -13.94
CA CYS A 90 19.13 -7.72 -14.37
C CYS A 90 19.20 -7.78 -15.93
N PRO A 91 20.26 -7.28 -16.58
CA PRO A 91 20.35 -7.28 -18.04
C PRO A 91 20.56 -8.68 -18.65
N GLN A 92 21.05 -9.66 -17.87
CA GLN A 92 21.29 -11.01 -18.39
C GLN A 92 20.10 -11.97 -18.26
N CYS A 93 19.30 -11.84 -17.20
CA CYS A 93 18.20 -12.78 -16.93
C CYS A 93 16.83 -12.12 -16.75
N ALA A 94 16.74 -10.78 -16.91
CA ALA A 94 15.52 -9.98 -16.79
C ALA A 94 14.78 -10.03 -15.43
N GLU A 95 15.39 -10.64 -14.41
CA GLU A 95 14.78 -10.73 -13.07
C GLU A 95 14.87 -9.40 -12.30
N LYS A 96 13.91 -9.14 -11.40
CA LYS A 96 13.92 -7.97 -10.52
C LYS A 96 14.86 -8.20 -9.34
N ILE A 97 15.82 -7.31 -9.17
CA ILE A 97 16.87 -7.41 -8.16
C ILE A 97 16.84 -6.17 -7.26
N MET A 98 17.21 -6.37 -5.99
CA MET A 98 17.42 -5.26 -5.07
C MET A 98 18.41 -4.24 -5.66
N PRO A 99 18.15 -2.93 -5.51
CA PRO A 99 18.97 -1.89 -6.14
C PRO A 99 20.45 -1.98 -5.73
N GLU A 100 20.71 -2.39 -4.49
CA GLU A 100 22.06 -2.47 -3.90
C GLU A 100 22.76 -3.81 -4.12
N ALA A 101 22.11 -4.77 -4.80
CA ALA A 101 22.76 -6.04 -5.09
C ALA A 101 23.98 -5.82 -6.00
N LYS A 102 25.15 -6.27 -5.55
CA LYS A 102 26.38 -6.31 -6.36
C LYS A 102 26.42 -7.50 -7.31
N VAL A 103 25.67 -8.56 -6.99
CA VAL A 103 25.58 -9.78 -7.80
C VAL A 103 24.12 -10.19 -7.90
N CYS A 104 23.68 -10.59 -9.09
CA CYS A 104 22.35 -11.13 -9.31
C CYS A 104 22.22 -12.49 -8.63
N ARG A 105 21.24 -12.65 -7.73
CA ARG A 105 20.97 -13.90 -7.00
C ARG A 105 20.53 -15.06 -7.91
N TYR A 106 20.02 -14.76 -9.10
CA TYR A 106 19.41 -15.76 -9.99
C TYR A 106 20.39 -16.29 -11.04
N CYS A 107 21.15 -15.41 -11.70
CA CYS A 107 22.10 -15.80 -12.75
C CYS A 107 23.58 -15.56 -12.42
N GLY A 108 23.89 -14.89 -11.30
CA GLY A 108 25.27 -14.61 -10.90
C GLY A 108 25.93 -13.40 -11.59
N HIS A 109 25.20 -12.65 -12.44
CA HIS A 109 25.71 -11.43 -13.07
C HIS A 109 26.22 -10.42 -12.03
N LYS A 110 27.44 -9.90 -12.20
CA LYS A 110 28.02 -8.88 -11.32
C LYS A 110 27.67 -7.49 -11.83
N PHE A 111 26.99 -6.71 -10.99
CA PHE A 111 26.68 -5.31 -11.25
C PHE A 111 27.89 -4.46 -10.84
N GLY A 112 28.57 -3.84 -11.80
CA GLY A 112 29.66 -2.88 -11.50
C GLY A 112 30.89 -2.88 -12.40
N GLU A 113 30.87 -3.53 -13.58
CA GLU A 113 32.09 -3.70 -14.40
C GLU A 113 32.00 -3.09 -15.80
N ALA A 114 31.34 -1.93 -15.95
CA ALA A 114 31.24 -1.25 -17.26
C ALA A 114 31.13 0.29 -17.14
N ALA A 115 32.18 0.94 -16.61
CA ALA A 115 32.30 2.41 -16.70
C ALA A 115 33.74 2.92 -16.93
N SER A 116 34.66 2.10 -17.44
CA SER A 116 36.03 2.56 -17.72
C SER A 116 36.75 1.81 -18.84
N ALA A 117 36.09 1.57 -19.97
CA ALA A 117 36.75 0.96 -21.13
C ALA A 117 36.13 1.33 -22.48
N THR A 118 35.82 2.60 -22.76
CA THR A 118 35.65 3.04 -24.16
C THR A 118 35.78 4.56 -24.30
N SER A 119 36.97 5.01 -24.70
CA SER A 119 37.19 6.14 -25.62
C SER A 119 38.69 6.34 -25.78
N THR A 120 39.25 5.54 -26.69
CA THR A 120 40.50 5.81 -27.41
C THR A 120 40.35 7.03 -28.31
#